data_AF-A0A848UKI8-F1
#
_entry.id   AF-A0A848UKI8-F1
#
_cell.length_a   1.000
_cell.length_b   1.000
_cell.length_c   1.000
_cell.angle_alpha   90.00
_cell.angle_beta   90.00
_cell.angle_gamma   90.00
#
_symmetry.space_group_name_H-M   'P 1'
#
loop_
_entity.id
_entity.type
_entity.pdbx_description
1 polymer ?
#
loop_
_entity_poly.entity_id
_entity_poly.type
_entity_poly.pdbx_seq_one_letter_code
_entity_poly.pdbx_strand_id
1 'polypeptide(L)'
;MPRAACKGLTHLFFPTPAERPQARERREATAREVCGSCSVRTACRDFARDAHEYGFWGGESEDERHAAGFRLIAPIGVRARSAG
;
A
#
# COMPACT_ATOMS: atom_id res chain seq x y z
N MET A 1 -9.24 -4.22 -12.93
CA MET A 1 -8.24 -3.44 -13.71
C MET A 1 -7.36 -4.37 -14.54
N PRO A 2 -7.67 -4.61 -15.83
CA PRO A 2 -6.93 -5.59 -16.64
C PRO A 2 -5.53 -5.14 -17.09
N ARG A 3 -5.18 -3.85 -16.97
CA ARG A 3 -3.88 -3.25 -17.36
C ARG A 3 -2.94 -2.95 -16.17
N ALA A 4 -3.23 -3.46 -14.99
CA ALA A 4 -2.41 -3.20 -13.80
C ALA A 4 -1.06 -3.93 -13.91
N ALA A 5 0.04 -3.20 -13.70
CA ALA A 5 1.40 -3.74 -13.77
C ALA A 5 1.72 -4.68 -12.59
N CYS A 6 0.95 -4.60 -11.51
CA CYS A 6 1.08 -5.46 -10.34
C CYS A 6 0.60 -6.91 -10.55
N LYS A 7 0.00 -7.22 -11.71
CA LYS A 7 -0.53 -8.56 -12.00
C LYS A 7 0.61 -9.58 -12.03
N GLY A 8 0.53 -10.59 -11.15
CA GLY A 8 1.58 -11.61 -10.96
C GLY A 8 2.62 -11.26 -9.89
N LEU A 9 2.57 -10.06 -9.31
CA LEU A 9 3.51 -9.58 -8.30
C LEU A 9 2.82 -9.29 -6.95
N THR A 10 1.65 -9.88 -6.69
CA THR A 10 0.81 -9.58 -5.51
C THR A 10 1.56 -9.71 -4.18
N HIS A 11 2.54 -10.62 -4.08
CA HIS A 11 3.39 -10.75 -2.90
C HIS A 11 4.20 -9.49 -2.55
N LEU A 12 4.43 -8.58 -3.50
CA LEU A 12 5.05 -7.28 -3.25
C LEU A 12 4.05 -6.26 -2.69
N PHE A 13 2.77 -6.42 -3.01
CA PHE A 13 1.73 -5.44 -2.65
C PHE A 13 1.06 -5.79 -1.33
N PHE A 14 1.01 -7.07 -0.95
CA PHE A 14 0.37 -7.51 0.29
C PHE A 14 1.40 -8.10 1.27
N PRO A 15 1.57 -7.50 2.46
CA PRO A 15 2.45 -8.02 3.50
C PRO A 15 2.03 -9.42 3.98
N THR A 16 2.99 -10.23 4.41
CA THR A 16 2.71 -11.43 5.19
C THR A 16 2.58 -11.12 6.68
N PRO A 17 1.79 -11.90 7.44
CA PRO A 17 1.74 -11.77 8.89
C PRO A 17 3.15 -11.89 9.51
N ALA A 18 3.47 -11.00 10.45
CA ALA A 18 4.79 -10.91 11.10
C ALA A 18 5.98 -10.53 10.18
N GLU A 19 5.73 -9.80 9.09
CA GLU A 19 6.78 -9.21 8.27
C GLU A 19 7.70 -8.28 9.11
N ARG A 20 9.01 -8.44 8.98
CA ARG A 20 9.99 -7.57 9.65
C ARG A 20 10.00 -6.19 8.98
N PRO A 21 10.19 -5.08 9.73
CA PRO A 21 10.20 -3.72 9.16
C PRO A 21 11.17 -3.54 7.97
N GLN A 22 12.37 -4.12 8.03
CA GLN A 22 13.35 -4.06 6.93
C GLN A 22 12.93 -4.84 5.69
N ALA A 23 12.16 -5.92 5.86
CA ALA A 23 11.59 -6.66 4.74
C ALA A 23 10.46 -5.85 4.10
N ARG A 24 9.63 -5.22 4.95
CA ARG A 24 8.58 -4.30 4.53
C ARG A 24 9.11 -3.14 3.68
N GLU A 25 10.13 -2.43 4.14
CA GLU A 25 10.73 -1.31 3.41
C GLU A 25 11.24 -1.72 2.02
N ARG A 26 11.95 -2.87 1.94
CA ARG A 26 12.45 -3.38 0.65
C ARG A 26 11.30 -3.77 -0.29
N ARG A 27 10.29 -4.46 0.25
CA ARG A 27 9.11 -4.85 -0.51
C ARG A 27 8.36 -3.64 -1.06
N GLU A 28 8.12 -2.63 -0.21
CA GLU A 28 7.43 -1.39 -0.60
C GLU A 28 8.25 -0.58 -1.62
N ALA A 29 9.58 -0.55 -1.51
CA ALA A 29 10.44 0.08 -2.51
C ALA A 29 10.28 -0.59 -3.89
N THR A 30 10.32 -1.92 -3.96
CA THR A 30 10.09 -2.65 -5.22
C THR A 30 8.66 -2.44 -5.74
N ALA A 31 7.66 -2.46 -4.87
CA ALA A 31 6.27 -2.20 -5.26
C ALA A 31 6.09 -0.78 -5.83
N ARG A 32 6.80 0.21 -5.28
CA ARG A 32 6.81 1.59 -5.76
C ARG A 32 7.36 1.70 -7.18
N GLU A 33 8.46 1.03 -7.49
CA GLU A 33 9.04 1.00 -8.83
C GLU A 33 8.05 0.44 -9.86
N VAL A 34 7.38 -0.68 -9.53
CA VAL A 34 6.35 -1.29 -10.39
C VAL A 34 5.15 -0.36 -10.56
N CYS A 35 4.72 0.32 -9.49
CA CYS A 35 3.65 1.32 -9.59
C CYS A 35 4.05 2.54 -10.43
N GLY A 36 5.33 2.90 -10.46
CA GLY A 36 5.85 4.05 -11.21
C GLY A 36 5.61 3.95 -12.72
N SER A 37 5.64 2.75 -13.29
CA SER A 37 5.37 2.48 -14.71
C SER A 37 3.92 2.12 -15.01
N CYS A 38 3.05 2.07 -14.00
CA CYS A 38 1.68 1.59 -14.14
C CYS A 38 0.72 2.68 -14.65
N SER A 39 0.07 2.44 -15.79
CA SER A 39 -0.89 3.38 -16.40
C SER A 39 -2.16 3.61 -15.57
N VAL A 40 -2.52 2.68 -14.69
CA VAL A 40 -3.73 2.77 -13.84
C VAL A 40 -3.41 3.25 -12.42
N ARG A 41 -2.20 3.78 -12.17
CA ARG A 41 -1.73 4.16 -10.83
C ARG A 41 -2.69 5.09 -10.09
N THR A 42 -3.14 6.17 -10.73
CA THR A 42 -4.05 7.16 -10.12
C THR A 42 -5.38 6.53 -9.73
N ALA A 43 -6.05 5.85 -10.68
CA ALA A 43 -7.32 5.18 -10.40
C ALA A 43 -7.19 4.08 -9.33
N CYS A 44 -6.06 3.36 -9.31
CA CYS A 44 -5.76 2.35 -8.30
C CYS A 44 -5.59 2.95 -6.89
N ARG A 45 -4.89 4.09 -6.80
CA ARG A 45 -4.71 4.83 -5.56
C ARG A 45 -6.05 5.33 -5.01
N ASP A 46 -6.84 5.97 -5.86
CA ASP A 46 -8.10 6.60 -5.45
C ASP A 46 -9.10 5.52 -5.01
N PHE A 47 -9.18 4.41 -5.75
CA PHE A 47 -9.96 3.23 -5.33
C PHE A 47 -9.55 2.71 -3.95
N ALA A 48 -8.25 2.53 -3.68
CA ALA A 48 -7.78 1.99 -2.41
C ALA A 48 -7.99 2.95 -1.22
N ARG A 49 -7.99 4.26 -1.49
CA ARG A 49 -8.31 5.30 -0.50
C ARG A 49 -9.78 5.25 -0.13
N ASP A 50 -10.67 5.18 -1.11
CA ASP A 50 -12.13 5.16 -0.89
C ASP A 50 -12.59 3.84 -0.25
N ALA A 51 -12.02 2.72 -0.70
CA ALA A 51 -12.37 1.38 -0.22
C ALA A 51 -11.62 0.98 1.06
N HIS A 52 -10.67 1.80 1.54
CA HIS A 52 -9.87 1.50 2.73
C HIS A 52 -9.15 0.14 2.65
N GLU A 53 -8.54 -0.15 1.50
CA GLU A 53 -7.92 -1.44 1.22
C GLU A 53 -6.61 -1.65 2.00
N TYR A 54 -6.27 -2.90 2.27
CA TYR A 54 -5.02 -3.31 2.94
C TYR A 54 -3.84 -3.44 1.96
N GLY A 55 -2.61 -3.12 2.38
CA GLY A 55 -1.40 -3.25 1.56
C GLY A 55 -1.02 -2.03 0.72
N PHE A 56 -0.15 -2.24 -0.28
CA PHE A 56 0.40 -1.20 -1.15
C PHE A 56 -0.47 -1.03 -2.41
N TRP A 57 -0.93 0.19 -2.67
CA TRP A 57 -1.84 0.50 -3.77
C TRP A 57 -1.47 1.81 -4.44
N GLY A 58 -1.42 1.83 -5.76
CA GLY A 58 -1.26 3.06 -6.53
C GLY A 58 -0.02 3.91 -6.20
N GLY A 59 1.01 3.31 -5.60
CA GLY A 59 2.22 4.01 -5.15
C GLY A 59 2.21 4.43 -3.67
N GLU A 60 1.24 3.97 -2.87
CA GLU A 60 1.11 4.30 -1.45
C GLU A 60 0.98 3.04 -0.59
N SER A 61 1.73 2.99 0.50
CA SER A 61 1.52 2.03 1.59
C SER A 61 0.33 2.46 2.48
N GLU A 62 -0.08 1.58 3.37
CA GLU A 62 -1.15 1.88 4.34
C GLU A 62 -0.79 3.05 5.25
N ASP A 63 0.46 3.10 5.71
CA ASP A 63 0.95 4.19 6.56
C ASP A 63 0.97 5.51 5.80
N GLU A 64 1.31 5.49 4.51
CA GLU A 64 1.27 6.69 3.66
C GLU A 64 -0.17 7.15 3.39
N ARG A 65 -1.10 6.21 3.13
CA ARG A 65 -2.54 6.54 3.01
C ARG A 65 -3.08 7.10 4.32
N HIS A 66 -2.68 6.55 5.45
CA HIS A 66 -3.06 7.03 6.77
C HIS A 66 -2.52 8.45 7.02
N ALA A 67 -1.24 8.71 6.71
CA ALA A 67 -0.63 10.03 6.83
C ALA A 67 -1.29 11.06 5.90
N ALA A 68 -1.81 10.62 4.75
CA ALA A 68 -2.58 11.46 3.83
C ALA A 68 -4.05 11.68 4.26
N GLY A 69 -4.48 11.13 5.41
CA GLY A 69 -5.83 11.32 5.97
C GLY A 69 -6.86 10.28 5.53
N PHE A 70 -6.48 9.29 4.72
CA PHE A 70 -7.35 8.19 4.28
C PHE A 70 -7.21 7.04 5.28
N ARG A 71 -7.95 7.15 6.39
CA ARG A 71 -7.83 6.25 7.54
C ARG A 71 -8.54 4.92 7.27
N LEU A 72 -7.79 3.82 7.25
CA LEU A 72 -8.37 2.48 7.19
C LEU A 72 -9.41 2.27 8.30
N ILE A 73 -10.48 1.53 8.01
CA ILE A 73 -11.53 1.18 8.99
C ILE A 73 -10.90 0.26 10.04
N ALA A 74 -10.33 0.88 11.08
CA ALA A 74 -9.71 0.30 12.27
C ALA A 74 -8.68 -0.83 12.03
N PRO A 75 -7.36 -0.54 12.12
CA PRO A 75 -6.38 -1.62 12.17
C PRO A 75 -6.45 -2.30 13.53
N ILE A 76 -6.84 -3.58 13.55
CA ILE A 76 -6.49 -4.46 14.68
C ILE A 76 -4.96 -4.54 14.71
N GLY A 77 -4.33 -3.71 15.55
CA GLY A 77 -2.91 -3.83 15.92
C GLY A 77 -1.97 -2.69 15.54
N VAL A 78 -2.38 -1.65 14.81
CA VAL A 78 -1.49 -0.49 14.59
C VAL A 78 -1.62 0.46 15.78
N ARG A 79 -0.67 0.38 16.71
CA ARG A 79 -0.48 1.43 17.72
C ARG A 79 -0.21 2.73 16.97
N ALA A 80 -1.18 3.63 16.98
CA ALA A 80 -1.02 5.00 16.51
C ALA A 80 0.19 5.61 17.23
N ARG A 81 1.32 5.73 16.53
CA ARG A 81 2.41 6.58 16.99
C ARG A 81 2.00 8.01 16.66
N SER A 82 1.44 8.68 17.65
CA SER A 82 1.22 10.12 17.65
C SER A 82 2.55 10.80 17.33
N ALA A 83 2.62 11.48 16.18
CA ALA A 83 3.66 12.46 15.93
C ALA A 83 3.36 13.67 16.84
N GLY A 84 4.32 14.01 17.70
CA GLY A 84 4.32 15.25 18.49
C GLY A 84 4.91 16.42 17.72
#